data_AF-A0A3M0P828-F1
#
_entry.id   AF-A0A3M0P828-F1
#
_cell.length_a   1.000
_cell.length_b   1.000
_cell.length_c   1.000
_cell.angle_alpha   90.00
_cell.angle_beta   90.00
_cell.angle_gamma   90.00
#
_symmetry.space_group_name_H-M   'P 1'
#
loop_
_entity.id
_entity.type
_entity.pdbx_description
1 polymer ?
#
loop_
_entity_poly.entity_id
_entity_poly.type
_entity_poly.pdbx_seq_one_letter_code
_entity_poly.pdbx_strand_id
1 'polypeptide(L)'
;MLNSLSIEVIKTKRTLVRQLLWLYPLLIIIVVTVLFATTGYAIQSVINQWSTIWFPLFLALVVGLIDRHEKNSTIYKLILSSPYNLFDYELGRILHIALLTLVSSLFLVLFVSLLYFISEISVSLISCFLAILGIWLVNLWQIPLYIWLSRLTNIYVTIVLTFAGIFSGIEVNSYFLGKIWPFTWSELFPVPLIKMNINGLPLSHNVAGSNNYLLIAAAILLFILLSYLAARSFKKQVIKNA
;
A
#
# COMPACT_ATOMS: atom_id res chain seq x y z
N MET A 1 17.84 9.22 9.84
CA MET A 1 16.53 8.58 9.56
C MET A 1 15.56 8.65 10.75
N LEU A 2 15.87 8.12 11.93
CA LEU A 2 14.93 8.10 13.08
C LEU A 2 14.46 9.49 13.54
N ASN A 3 15.35 10.49 13.58
CA ASN A 3 14.94 11.86 13.92
C ASN A 3 13.98 12.46 12.88
N SER A 4 14.19 12.15 11.59
CA SER A 4 13.29 12.56 10.51
C SER A 4 11.92 11.88 10.65
N LEU A 5 11.90 10.59 11.01
CA LEU A 5 10.65 9.89 11.31
C LEU A 5 9.87 10.59 12.43
N SER A 6 10.52 10.95 13.53
CA SER A 6 9.86 11.65 14.64
C SER A 6 9.21 12.97 14.21
N ILE A 7 9.87 13.73 13.32
CA ILE A 7 9.31 14.96 12.73
C ILE A 7 8.04 14.63 11.93
N GLU A 8 8.07 13.61 11.07
CA GLU A 8 6.93 13.21 10.25
C GLU A 8 5.74 12.70 11.07
N VAL A 9 6.01 12.02 12.18
CA VAL A 9 4.98 11.59 13.15
C VAL A 9 4.25 12.80 13.72
N ILE A 10 4.97 13.86 14.10
CA ILE A 10 4.38 15.09 14.64
C ILE A 10 3.58 15.82 13.56
N LYS A 11 4.13 15.98 12.35
CA LYS A 11 3.46 16.63 11.22
C LYS A 11 2.11 15.99 10.89
N THR A 12 2.05 14.67 10.92
CA THR A 12 0.84 13.93 10.55
C THR A 12 -0.15 13.77 11.71
N LYS A 13 0.24 14.02 12.98
CA LYS A 13 -0.53 13.67 14.20
C LYS A 13 -1.98 14.17 14.20
N ARG A 14 -2.25 15.35 13.65
CA ARG A 14 -3.57 16.00 13.64
C ARG A 14 -4.13 16.22 12.24
N THR A 15 -3.75 15.36 11.30
CA THR A 15 -4.18 15.44 9.89
C THR A 15 -5.24 14.39 9.57
N LEU A 16 -5.99 14.61 8.48
CA LEU A 16 -6.96 13.64 7.96
C LEU A 16 -6.34 12.25 7.71
N VAL A 17 -5.04 12.19 7.41
CA VAL A 17 -4.30 10.94 7.22
C VAL A 17 -4.43 10.02 8.45
N ARG A 18 -4.42 10.57 9.67
CA ARG A 18 -4.57 9.77 10.90
C ARG A 18 -5.97 9.19 11.07
N GLN A 19 -6.99 9.92 10.64
CA GLN A 19 -8.37 9.46 10.67
C GLN A 19 -8.58 8.36 9.61
N LEU A 20 -7.99 8.52 8.43
CA LEU A 20 -8.07 7.53 7.34
C LEU A 20 -7.49 6.18 7.72
N LEU A 21 -6.51 6.10 8.64
CA LEU A 21 -5.88 4.82 9.00
C LEU A 21 -6.89 3.75 9.45
N TRP A 22 -7.94 4.15 10.16
CA TRP A 22 -8.96 3.24 10.67
C TRP A 22 -10.30 3.40 9.94
N LEU A 23 -10.67 4.63 9.55
CA LEU A 23 -11.91 4.88 8.81
C LEU A 23 -11.91 4.20 7.45
N TYR A 24 -10.78 4.20 6.76
CA TYR A 24 -10.68 3.61 5.43
C TYR A 24 -10.89 2.10 5.46
N PRO A 25 -10.12 1.28 6.22
CA PRO A 25 -10.37 -0.15 6.29
C PRO A 25 -11.77 -0.49 6.85
N LEU A 26 -12.32 0.32 7.76
CA LEU A 26 -13.70 0.16 8.24
C LEU A 26 -14.73 0.39 7.13
N LEU A 27 -14.55 1.42 6.30
CA LEU A 27 -15.42 1.64 5.14
C LEU A 27 -15.35 0.46 4.18
N ILE A 28 -14.15 -0.01 3.86
CA ILE A 28 -13.97 -1.11 2.90
C ILE A 28 -14.63 -2.38 3.41
N ILE A 29 -14.46 -2.71 4.69
CA ILE A 29 -15.04 -3.92 5.24
C ILE A 29 -16.57 -3.89 5.17
N ILE A 30 -17.19 -2.74 5.46
CA ILE A 30 -18.65 -2.58 5.36
C ILE A 30 -19.10 -2.70 3.91
N VAL A 31 -18.48 -1.95 2.99
CA VAL A 31 -18.86 -1.94 1.57
C VAL A 31 -18.72 -3.34 0.97
N VAL A 32 -17.58 -4.01 1.17
CA VAL A 32 -17.33 -5.30 0.55
C VAL A 32 -18.20 -6.40 1.18
N THR A 33 -18.40 -6.40 2.50
CA THR A 33 -19.29 -7.40 3.10
C THR A 33 -20.73 -7.26 2.64
N VAL A 34 -21.24 -6.03 2.49
CA VAL A 34 -22.59 -5.78 1.95
C VAL A 34 -22.71 -6.24 0.51
N LEU A 35 -21.71 -5.93 -0.34
CA LEU A 35 -21.74 -6.32 -1.76
C LEU A 35 -21.61 -7.84 -1.97
N PHE A 36 -20.91 -8.54 -1.08
CA PHE A 36 -20.60 -9.97 -1.23
C PHE A 36 -21.31 -10.86 -0.19
N ALA A 37 -22.30 -10.34 0.54
CA ALA A 37 -22.98 -11.04 1.63
C ALA A 37 -23.60 -12.38 1.20
N THR A 38 -24.12 -12.45 -0.02
CA THR A 38 -24.80 -13.64 -0.56
C THR A 38 -23.86 -14.72 -1.07
N THR A 39 -22.55 -14.46 -1.15
CA THR A 39 -21.58 -15.38 -1.75
C THR A 39 -21.07 -16.45 -0.79
N GLY A 40 -21.20 -16.25 0.53
CA GLY A 40 -20.56 -17.10 1.55
C GLY A 40 -19.04 -16.90 1.67
N TYR A 41 -18.44 -15.99 0.90
CA TYR A 41 -17.00 -15.70 0.89
C TYR A 41 -16.69 -14.26 1.28
N ALA A 42 -17.42 -13.70 2.24
CA ALA A 42 -17.33 -12.29 2.61
C ALA A 42 -15.90 -11.89 3.03
N ILE A 43 -15.23 -12.68 3.87
CA ILE A 43 -13.87 -12.39 4.36
C ILE A 43 -12.83 -12.48 3.23
N GLN A 44 -12.91 -13.52 2.40
CA GLN A 44 -12.03 -13.66 1.23
C GLN A 44 -12.23 -12.49 0.27
N SER A 45 -13.47 -12.08 0.05
CA SER A 45 -13.82 -10.95 -0.80
C SER A 45 -13.23 -9.65 -0.26
N VAL A 46 -13.29 -9.40 1.06
CA VAL A 46 -12.64 -8.24 1.69
C VAL A 46 -11.15 -8.24 1.39
N ILE A 47 -10.45 -9.36 1.60
CA ILE A 47 -9.00 -9.44 1.40
C ILE A 47 -8.63 -9.30 -0.08
N ASN A 48 -9.40 -9.93 -0.98
CA ASN A 48 -9.19 -9.81 -2.42
C ASN A 48 -9.38 -8.36 -2.90
N GLN A 49 -10.47 -7.70 -2.50
CA GLN A 49 -10.74 -6.31 -2.84
C GLN A 49 -9.72 -5.36 -2.21
N TRP A 50 -9.30 -5.63 -0.98
CA TRP A 50 -8.22 -4.90 -0.32
C TRP A 50 -6.95 -4.93 -1.15
N SER A 51 -6.57 -6.12 -1.64
CA SER A 51 -5.38 -6.30 -2.47
C SER A 51 -5.46 -5.66 -3.86
N THR A 52 -6.64 -5.73 -4.49
CA THR A 52 -6.77 -5.36 -5.91
C THR A 52 -6.91 -3.86 -6.09
N ILE A 53 -7.80 -3.22 -5.31
CA ILE A 53 -8.19 -1.81 -5.54
C ILE A 53 -7.85 -0.96 -4.32
N TRP A 54 -8.33 -1.37 -3.15
CA TRP A 54 -8.44 -0.45 -2.03
C TRP A 54 -7.12 -0.12 -1.36
N PHE A 55 -6.20 -1.08 -1.22
CA PHE A 55 -4.88 -0.83 -0.63
C PHE A 55 -3.98 0.02 -1.55
N PRO A 56 -3.82 -0.30 -2.85
CA PRO A 56 -3.05 0.58 -3.75
C PRO A 56 -3.59 2.01 -3.78
N LEU A 57 -4.91 2.18 -3.84
CA LEU A 57 -5.57 3.49 -3.84
C LEU A 57 -5.36 4.23 -2.52
N PHE A 58 -5.50 3.54 -1.38
CA PHE A 58 -5.21 4.08 -0.05
C PHE A 58 -3.78 4.59 0.06
N LEU A 59 -2.81 3.80 -0.41
CA LEU A 59 -1.39 4.14 -0.36
C LEU A 59 -1.11 5.40 -1.18
N ALA A 60 -1.62 5.48 -2.41
CA ALA A 60 -1.48 6.66 -3.26
C ALA A 60 -2.10 7.92 -2.64
N LEU A 61 -3.28 7.77 -2.03
CA LEU A 61 -3.99 8.87 -1.36
C LEU A 61 -3.22 9.35 -0.12
N VAL A 62 -2.75 8.46 0.74
CA VAL A 62 -1.97 8.80 1.94
C VAL A 62 -0.67 9.50 1.56
N VAL A 63 0.08 8.94 0.62
CA VAL A 63 1.32 9.54 0.11
C VAL A 63 1.06 10.94 -0.43
N GLY A 64 0.08 11.08 -1.32
CA GLY A 64 -0.23 12.34 -1.95
C GLY A 64 -0.76 13.41 -1.00
N LEU A 65 -1.53 13.03 0.03
CA LEU A 65 -2.01 13.98 1.05
C LEU A 65 -0.86 14.51 1.91
N ILE A 66 0.05 13.64 2.34
CA ILE A 66 1.24 14.04 3.11
C ILE A 66 2.11 14.97 2.26
N ASP A 67 2.33 14.61 1.00
CA ASP A 67 3.17 15.38 0.10
C ASP A 67 2.55 16.73 -0.27
N ARG A 68 1.23 16.78 -0.53
CA ARG A 68 0.48 18.03 -0.75
C ARG A 68 0.55 18.94 0.47
N HIS A 69 0.42 18.40 1.68
CA HIS A 69 0.53 19.18 2.91
C HIS A 69 1.91 19.82 3.04
N GLU A 70 2.98 19.07 2.74
CA GLU A 70 4.35 19.58 2.81
C GLU A 70 4.62 20.67 1.75
N LYS A 71 4.15 20.46 0.51
CA LYS A 71 4.24 21.45 -0.57
C LYS A 71 3.57 22.76 -0.20
N ASN A 72 2.34 22.69 0.32
CA ASN A 72 1.55 23.87 0.62
C ASN A 72 2.04 24.63 1.85
N SER A 73 2.67 23.95 2.81
CA SER A 73 3.09 24.57 4.07
C SER A 73 4.47 25.22 3.99
N THR A 74 5.47 24.50 3.45
CA THR A 74 6.87 24.97 3.51
C THR A 74 7.62 24.82 2.19
N ILE A 75 7.01 24.21 1.16
CA ILE A 75 7.67 23.91 -0.12
C ILE A 75 9.00 23.14 0.12
N TYR A 76 9.02 22.29 1.15
CA TYR A 76 10.22 21.56 1.61
C TYR A 76 11.42 22.46 1.99
N LYS A 77 11.22 23.75 2.24
CA LYS A 77 12.31 24.69 2.58
C LYS A 77 12.68 24.66 4.06
N LEU A 78 11.73 24.33 4.94
CA LEU A 78 11.96 24.26 6.39
C LEU A 78 13.09 23.29 6.76
N ILE A 79 13.35 22.32 5.89
CA ILE A 79 14.40 21.34 6.15
C ILE A 79 15.81 21.82 5.82
N LEU A 80 15.96 22.84 4.97
CA LEU A 80 17.26 23.42 4.64
C LEU A 80 17.93 24.03 5.87
N SER A 81 17.14 24.54 6.82
CA SER A 81 17.62 25.03 8.12
C SER A 81 17.83 23.93 9.16
N SER A 82 17.47 22.68 8.85
CA SER A 82 17.68 21.57 9.78
C SER A 82 19.11 21.02 9.65
N PRO A 83 19.72 20.51 10.74
CA PRO A 83 21.06 19.91 10.68
C PRO A 83 21.05 18.52 10.02
N TYR A 84 19.91 18.06 9.49
CA TYR A 84 19.74 16.71 8.98
C TYR A 84 20.00 16.63 7.47
N ASN A 85 20.64 15.54 7.06
CA ASN A 85 20.87 15.24 5.64
C ASN A 85 19.54 14.99 4.91
N LEU A 86 19.33 15.70 3.79
CA LEU A 86 18.17 15.57 2.92
C LEU A 86 17.91 14.13 2.46
N PHE A 87 18.97 13.36 2.21
CA PHE A 87 18.85 11.95 1.81
C PHE A 87 18.20 11.10 2.92
N ASP A 88 18.70 11.23 4.15
CA ASP A 88 18.19 10.48 5.30
C ASP A 88 16.79 10.96 5.73
N TYR A 89 16.46 12.21 5.39
CA TYR A 89 15.13 12.73 5.62
C TYR A 89 14.09 12.10 4.70
N GLU A 90 14.38 12.00 3.41
CA GLU A 90 13.46 11.36 2.46
C GLU A 90 13.23 9.88 2.82
N LEU A 91 14.29 9.17 3.25
CA LEU A 91 14.15 7.81 3.78
C LEU A 91 13.27 7.77 5.04
N GLY A 92 13.36 8.78 5.91
CA GLY A 92 12.48 8.90 7.08
C GLY A 92 11.01 9.09 6.71
N ARG A 93 10.72 9.85 5.64
CA ARG A 93 9.35 10.00 5.08
C ARG A 93 8.82 8.69 4.51
N ILE A 94 9.64 7.97 3.76
CA ILE A 94 9.28 6.65 3.21
C ILE A 94 8.95 5.68 4.36
N LEU A 95 9.81 5.62 5.38
CA LEU A 95 9.60 4.76 6.55
C LEU A 95 8.33 5.17 7.32
N HIS A 96 8.09 6.46 7.50
CA HIS A 96 6.87 6.96 8.16
C HIS A 96 5.60 6.48 7.45
N ILE A 97 5.55 6.58 6.13
CA ILE A 97 4.40 6.12 5.33
C ILE A 97 4.26 4.60 5.40
N ALA A 98 5.37 3.85 5.39
CA ALA A 98 5.34 2.40 5.58
C ALA A 98 4.72 2.01 6.94
N LEU A 99 5.04 2.74 8.01
CA LEU A 99 4.44 2.51 9.33
C LEU A 99 2.96 2.93 9.39
N LEU A 100 2.56 4.04 8.76
CA LEU A 100 1.17 4.45 8.69
C LEU A 100 0.30 3.40 7.97
N THR A 101 0.77 2.91 6.82
CA THR A 101 0.08 1.88 6.05
C THR A 101 0.07 0.52 6.75
N LEU A 102 1.10 0.21 7.54
CA LEU A 102 1.12 -0.96 8.43
C LEU A 102 0.01 -0.86 9.49
N VAL A 103 -0.09 0.28 10.17
CA VAL A 103 -1.14 0.53 11.18
C VAL A 103 -2.53 0.37 10.57
N SER A 104 -2.76 0.87 9.35
CA SER A 104 -4.05 0.68 8.67
C SER A 104 -4.33 -0.79 8.34
N SER A 105 -3.31 -1.54 7.93
CA SER A 105 -3.42 -2.98 7.69
C SER A 105 -3.73 -3.76 8.98
N LEU A 106 -3.18 -3.34 10.12
CA LEU A 106 -3.50 -3.90 11.43
C LEU A 106 -4.94 -3.59 11.87
N PHE A 107 -5.48 -2.42 11.55
CA PHE A 107 -6.91 -2.15 11.74
C PHE A 107 -7.77 -3.09 10.88
N LEU A 108 -7.39 -3.36 9.63
CA LEU A 108 -8.12 -4.33 8.81
C LEU A 108 -8.04 -5.75 9.41
N VAL A 109 -6.87 -6.17 9.89
CA VAL A 109 -6.70 -7.44 10.63
C VAL A 109 -7.67 -7.53 11.81
N LEU A 110 -7.77 -6.46 12.60
CA LEU A 110 -8.71 -6.37 13.71
C LEU A 110 -10.17 -6.50 13.22
N PHE A 111 -10.59 -5.74 12.22
CA PHE A 111 -11.96 -5.80 11.72
C PHE A 111 -12.30 -7.16 11.09
N VAL A 112 -11.37 -7.76 10.35
CA VAL A 112 -11.54 -9.13 9.80
C VAL A 112 -11.66 -10.16 10.92
N SER A 113 -10.89 -10.02 12.00
CA SER A 113 -11.02 -10.91 13.16
C SER A 113 -12.39 -10.80 13.84
N LEU A 114 -12.97 -9.60 13.89
CA LEU A 114 -14.33 -9.41 14.41
C LEU A 114 -15.38 -10.07 13.52
N LEU A 115 -15.26 -9.91 12.19
CA LEU A 115 -16.18 -10.54 11.24
C LEU A 115 -16.06 -12.06 11.19
N TYR A 116 -14.88 -12.59 11.47
CA TYR A 116 -14.61 -14.03 11.52
C TYR A 116 -15.49 -14.76 12.54
N PHE A 117 -15.89 -14.10 13.64
CA PHE A 117 -16.79 -14.70 14.63
C PHE A 117 -18.26 -14.79 14.18
N ILE A 118 -18.64 -14.06 13.13
CA ILE A 118 -20.03 -13.91 12.69
C ILE A 118 -20.26 -14.58 11.33
N SER A 119 -19.20 -14.77 10.55
CA SER A 119 -19.28 -15.25 9.15
C SER A 119 -19.03 -16.74 9.04
N GLU A 120 -19.52 -17.35 7.96
CA GLU A 120 -19.14 -18.71 7.57
C GLU A 120 -17.66 -18.77 7.15
N ILE A 121 -16.95 -19.78 7.63
CA ILE A 121 -15.49 -19.86 7.54
C ILE A 121 -15.10 -20.94 6.54
N SER A 122 -14.33 -20.57 5.51
CA SER A 122 -13.67 -21.54 4.60
C SER A 122 -12.15 -21.45 4.60
N VAL A 123 -11.57 -20.46 5.31
CA VAL A 123 -10.13 -20.20 5.38
C VAL A 123 -9.73 -19.90 6.83
N SER A 124 -8.53 -20.33 7.23
CA SER A 124 -8.04 -20.08 8.59
C SER A 124 -7.78 -18.59 8.85
N LEU A 125 -8.04 -18.13 10.07
CA LEU A 125 -7.76 -16.76 10.50
C LEU A 125 -6.26 -16.38 10.36
N ILE A 126 -5.36 -17.35 10.56
CA ILE A 126 -3.91 -17.16 10.35
C ILE A 126 -3.60 -16.86 8.88
N SER A 127 -4.22 -17.59 7.94
CA SER A 127 -4.08 -17.33 6.51
C SER A 127 -4.56 -15.93 6.13
N CYS A 128 -5.65 -15.45 6.74
CA CYS A 128 -6.14 -14.08 6.55
C CYS A 128 -5.12 -13.04 7.03
N PHE A 129 -4.51 -13.25 8.20
CA PHE A 129 -3.51 -12.33 8.75
C PHE A 129 -2.26 -12.27 7.87
N LEU A 130 -1.76 -13.44 7.44
CA LEU A 130 -0.63 -13.53 6.51
C LEU A 130 -0.95 -12.86 5.17
N ALA A 131 -2.17 -13.00 4.67
CA ALA A 131 -2.60 -12.35 3.43
C ALA A 131 -2.56 -10.82 3.56
N ILE A 132 -3.16 -10.26 4.62
CA ILE A 132 -3.22 -8.80 4.82
C ILE A 132 -1.83 -8.20 5.04
N LEU A 133 -1.00 -8.82 5.89
CA LEU A 133 0.36 -8.34 6.14
C LEU A 133 1.26 -8.50 4.91
N GLY A 134 1.07 -9.57 4.16
CA GLY A 134 1.82 -9.78 2.92
C GLY A 134 1.40 -8.83 1.80
N ILE A 135 0.11 -8.48 1.68
CA ILE A 135 -0.36 -7.39 0.80
C ILE A 135 0.36 -6.09 1.15
N TRP A 136 0.47 -5.75 2.44
CA TRP A 136 1.24 -4.57 2.88
C TRP A 136 2.70 -4.65 2.43
N LEU A 137 3.37 -5.79 2.65
CA LEU A 137 4.78 -6.00 2.26
C LEU A 137 5.01 -5.83 0.76
N VAL A 138 4.20 -6.50 -0.09
CA VAL A 138 4.40 -6.49 -1.54
C VAL A 138 4.08 -5.15 -2.20
N ASN A 139 3.45 -4.21 -1.47
CA ASN A 139 3.17 -2.86 -1.95
C ASN A 139 4.13 -1.79 -1.43
N LEU A 140 5.12 -2.13 -0.57
CA LEU A 140 6.06 -1.14 -0.05
C LEU A 140 6.79 -0.38 -1.14
N TRP A 141 7.10 -1.02 -2.27
CA TRP A 141 7.76 -0.40 -3.42
C TRP A 141 6.98 0.78 -4.03
N GLN A 142 5.66 0.82 -3.87
CA GLN A 142 4.82 1.92 -4.37
C GLN A 142 5.06 3.22 -3.58
N ILE A 143 5.46 3.13 -2.31
CA ILE A 143 5.67 4.29 -1.44
C ILE A 143 6.73 5.25 -2.02
N PRO A 144 7.99 4.82 -2.27
CA PRO A 144 9.00 5.70 -2.82
C PRO A 144 8.66 6.17 -4.24
N LEU A 145 7.98 5.35 -5.04
CA LEU A 145 7.49 5.74 -6.37
C LEU A 145 6.52 6.92 -6.28
N TYR A 146 5.46 6.78 -5.47
CA TYR A 146 4.43 7.79 -5.36
C TYR A 146 4.92 9.05 -4.66
N ILE A 147 5.79 8.94 -3.65
CA ILE A 147 6.37 10.15 -3.01
C ILE A 147 7.18 10.91 -4.06
N TRP A 148 8.00 10.21 -4.84
CA TRP A 148 8.85 10.83 -5.84
C TRP A 148 8.02 11.51 -6.94
N LEU A 149 7.01 10.82 -7.48
CA LEU A 149 6.13 11.35 -8.51
C LEU A 149 5.25 12.50 -8.00
N SER A 150 4.63 12.34 -6.83
CA SER A 150 3.83 13.39 -6.21
C SER A 150 4.68 14.65 -6.02
N ARG A 151 5.93 14.50 -5.57
CA ARG A 151 6.86 15.63 -5.41
C ARG A 151 7.16 16.32 -6.73
N LEU A 152 7.43 15.56 -7.79
CA LEU A 152 7.71 16.11 -9.12
C LEU A 152 6.49 16.79 -9.75
N THR A 153 5.29 16.30 -9.44
CA THR A 153 4.04 16.71 -10.08
C THR A 153 3.04 17.14 -9.01
N ASN A 154 2.05 16.30 -8.72
CA ASN A 154 1.03 16.49 -7.69
C ASN A 154 0.37 15.14 -7.32
N ILE A 155 -0.56 15.17 -6.36
CA ILE A 155 -1.35 14.02 -5.92
C ILE A 155 -2.20 13.37 -7.03
N TYR A 156 -2.66 14.11 -8.03
CA TYR A 156 -3.54 13.56 -9.06
C TYR A 156 -2.79 12.58 -9.96
N VAL A 157 -1.52 12.87 -10.27
CA VAL A 157 -0.68 11.98 -11.08
C VAL A 157 -0.46 10.64 -10.39
N THR A 158 -0.25 10.62 -9.07
CA THR A 158 -0.10 9.36 -8.34
C THR A 158 -1.38 8.55 -8.35
N ILE A 159 -2.55 9.20 -8.17
CA ILE A 159 -3.85 8.53 -8.23
C ILE A 159 -4.11 7.93 -9.62
N VAL A 160 -3.86 8.69 -10.70
CA VAL A 160 -4.03 8.20 -12.08
C VAL A 160 -3.09 7.04 -12.35
N LEU A 161 -1.83 7.11 -11.91
CA LEU A 161 -0.88 6.01 -12.05
C LEU A 161 -1.34 4.76 -11.29
N THR A 162 -1.94 4.92 -10.11
CA THR A 162 -2.49 3.79 -9.37
C THR A 162 -3.63 3.13 -10.12
N PHE A 163 -4.57 3.90 -10.69
CA PHE A 163 -5.63 3.33 -11.52
C PHE A 163 -5.06 2.61 -12.75
N ALA A 164 -4.13 3.25 -13.48
CA ALA A 164 -3.44 2.63 -14.60
C ALA A 164 -2.74 1.33 -14.18
N GLY A 165 -2.11 1.33 -13.01
CA GLY A 165 -1.51 0.17 -12.37
C GLY A 165 -2.51 -0.96 -12.13
N ILE A 166 -3.64 -0.66 -11.49
CA ILE A 166 -4.72 -1.63 -11.21
C ILE A 166 -5.23 -2.26 -12.51
N PHE A 167 -5.62 -1.44 -13.49
CA PHE A 167 -6.13 -1.95 -14.78
C PHE A 167 -5.06 -2.75 -15.53
N SER A 168 -3.81 -2.28 -15.52
CA SER A 168 -2.70 -3.03 -16.14
C SER A 168 -2.44 -4.37 -15.44
N GLY A 169 -2.63 -4.44 -14.11
CA GLY A 169 -2.48 -5.69 -13.36
C GLY A 169 -3.47 -6.74 -13.82
N ILE A 170 -4.76 -6.36 -13.82
CA ILE A 170 -5.87 -7.22 -14.23
C ILE A 170 -5.66 -7.78 -15.64
N GLU A 171 -5.27 -6.92 -16.60
CA GLU A 171 -5.03 -7.34 -17.98
C GLU A 171 -3.81 -8.24 -18.13
N VAL A 172 -2.67 -7.82 -17.54
CA VAL A 172 -1.38 -8.49 -17.77
C VAL A 172 -1.28 -9.80 -16.99
N ASN A 173 -2.06 -9.99 -15.92
CA ASN A 173 -2.07 -11.21 -15.11
C ASN A 173 -2.41 -12.48 -15.93
N SER A 174 -3.14 -12.35 -17.04
CA SER A 174 -3.44 -13.48 -17.94
C SER A 174 -2.21 -14.00 -18.71
N TYR A 175 -1.13 -13.23 -18.78
CA TYR A 175 0.08 -13.55 -19.53
C TYR A 175 1.19 -14.09 -18.62
N PHE A 176 2.11 -14.87 -19.19
CA PHE A 176 3.27 -15.42 -18.46
C PHE A 176 4.11 -14.33 -17.76
N LEU A 177 4.30 -13.18 -18.42
CA LEU A 177 5.05 -12.05 -17.87
C LEU A 177 4.28 -11.27 -16.79
N GLY A 178 2.98 -11.50 -16.62
CA GLY A 178 2.16 -10.83 -15.62
C GLY A 178 2.65 -11.02 -14.20
N LYS A 179 3.26 -12.17 -13.89
CA LYS A 179 3.82 -12.44 -12.55
C LYS A 179 5.03 -11.56 -12.22
N ILE A 180 5.70 -10.99 -13.22
CA ILE A 180 6.87 -10.11 -13.06
C ILE A 180 6.42 -8.64 -12.93
N TRP A 181 5.23 -8.30 -13.44
CA TRP A 181 4.72 -6.94 -13.43
C TRP A 181 4.42 -6.45 -12.00
N PRO A 182 5.05 -5.38 -11.50
CA PRO A 182 4.92 -4.97 -10.09
C PRO A 182 3.48 -4.72 -9.61
N PHE A 183 2.59 -4.26 -10.50
CA PHE A 183 1.21 -3.97 -10.14
C PHE A 183 0.33 -5.22 -9.97
N THR A 184 0.77 -6.41 -10.41
CA THR A 184 0.05 -7.68 -10.13
C THR A 184 0.42 -8.27 -8.78
N TRP A 185 1.52 -7.87 -8.16
CA TRP A 185 2.01 -8.55 -6.95
C TRP A 185 1.04 -8.45 -5.78
N SER A 186 0.35 -7.31 -5.65
CA SER A 186 -0.66 -7.09 -4.61
C SER A 186 -1.82 -8.08 -4.72
N GLU A 187 -2.42 -8.19 -5.91
CA GLU A 187 -3.56 -9.06 -6.19
C GLU A 187 -3.17 -10.55 -6.23
N LEU A 188 -1.95 -10.89 -6.65
CA LEU A 188 -1.46 -12.27 -6.68
C LEU A 188 -1.16 -12.82 -5.29
N PHE A 189 -0.57 -12.01 -4.40
CA PHE A 189 -0.09 -12.48 -3.10
C PHE A 189 -1.14 -13.22 -2.24
N PRO A 190 -2.38 -12.71 -2.05
CA PRO A 190 -3.35 -13.37 -1.18
C PRO A 190 -3.95 -14.64 -1.78
N VAL A 191 -3.92 -14.83 -3.11
CA VAL A 191 -4.58 -15.92 -3.86
C VAL A 191 -4.41 -17.31 -3.20
N PRO A 192 -3.19 -17.81 -2.96
CA PRO A 192 -2.99 -19.13 -2.32
C PRO A 192 -3.43 -19.17 -0.85
N LEU A 193 -3.47 -18.04 -0.16
CA LEU A 193 -3.81 -17.96 1.27
C LEU A 193 -5.32 -17.93 1.50
N ILE A 194 -6.05 -17.18 0.67
CA ILE A 194 -7.51 -17.02 0.78
C ILE A 194 -8.31 -18.00 -0.08
N LYS A 195 -7.65 -18.85 -0.86
CA LYS A 195 -8.29 -19.84 -1.74
C LYS A 195 -9.31 -19.21 -2.72
N MET A 196 -9.03 -17.98 -3.16
CA MET A 196 -9.86 -17.22 -4.11
C MET A 196 -8.98 -16.61 -5.21
N ASN A 197 -9.46 -16.66 -6.45
CA ASN A 197 -8.84 -16.01 -7.60
C ASN A 197 -9.04 -14.49 -7.55
N ILE A 198 -8.22 -13.77 -8.32
CA ILE A 198 -8.29 -12.31 -8.44
C ILE A 198 -9.69 -11.84 -8.89
N ASN A 199 -10.31 -12.58 -9.81
CA ASN A 199 -11.68 -12.30 -10.29
C ASN A 199 -12.79 -12.57 -9.26
N GLY A 200 -12.45 -13.01 -8.05
CA GLY A 200 -13.40 -13.25 -6.97
C GLY A 200 -14.01 -14.65 -6.95
N LEU A 201 -13.64 -15.54 -7.88
CA LEU A 201 -14.12 -16.93 -7.88
C LEU A 201 -13.24 -17.81 -7.00
N PRO A 202 -13.80 -18.82 -6.30
CA PRO A 202 -13.01 -19.79 -5.54
C PRO A 202 -11.93 -20.47 -6.40
N LEU A 203 -10.79 -20.78 -5.80
CA LEU A 203 -9.72 -21.51 -6.47
C LEU A 203 -10.12 -22.97 -6.71
N SER A 204 -9.96 -23.45 -7.95
CA SER A 204 -10.07 -24.88 -8.27
C SER A 204 -8.91 -25.67 -7.68
N HIS A 205 -9.15 -26.92 -7.28
CA HIS A 205 -8.20 -27.79 -6.56
C HIS A 205 -6.82 -28.03 -7.24
N ASN A 206 -6.62 -27.66 -8.51
CA ASN A 206 -5.44 -28.03 -9.32
C ASN A 206 -4.55 -26.86 -9.76
N VAL A 207 -4.75 -25.63 -9.26
CA VAL A 207 -3.96 -24.47 -9.70
C VAL A 207 -2.80 -24.22 -8.75
N ALA A 208 -1.58 -24.25 -9.27
CA ALA A 208 -0.38 -23.83 -8.55
C ALA A 208 -0.51 -22.35 -8.17
N GLY A 209 -0.59 -22.07 -6.87
CA GLY A 209 -0.66 -20.71 -6.32
C GLY A 209 0.56 -19.85 -6.68
N SER A 210 0.45 -18.55 -6.47
CA SER A 210 1.58 -17.63 -6.61
C SER A 210 2.74 -18.01 -5.67
N ASN A 211 3.97 -17.85 -6.14
CA ASN A 211 5.14 -18.01 -5.28
C ASN A 211 5.34 -16.74 -4.45
N ASN A 212 4.72 -16.71 -3.27
CA ASN A 212 4.71 -15.55 -2.37
C ASN A 212 6.13 -15.12 -1.94
N TYR A 213 7.10 -16.04 -1.86
CA TYR A 213 8.49 -15.70 -1.55
C TYR A 213 9.14 -14.87 -2.66
N LEU A 214 8.92 -15.23 -3.93
CA LEU A 214 9.44 -14.47 -5.07
C LEU A 214 8.80 -13.08 -5.16
N LEU A 215 7.49 -12.98 -4.91
CA LEU A 215 6.78 -11.69 -4.90
C LEU A 215 7.34 -10.74 -3.83
N ILE A 216 7.54 -11.24 -2.60
CA ILE A 216 8.14 -10.47 -1.51
C ILE A 216 9.57 -10.05 -1.88
N ALA A 217 10.38 -10.97 -2.39
CA ALA A 217 11.77 -10.67 -2.76
C ALA A 217 11.84 -9.58 -3.85
N ALA A 218 11.01 -9.70 -4.90
CA ALA A 218 10.93 -8.71 -5.97
C ALA A 218 10.45 -7.34 -5.46
N ALA A 219 9.42 -7.32 -4.60
CA ALA A 219 8.92 -6.10 -3.99
C ALA A 219 9.95 -5.40 -3.10
N ILE A 220 10.70 -6.14 -2.28
CA ILE A 220 11.75 -5.58 -1.42
C ILE A 220 12.91 -5.03 -2.26
N LEU A 221 13.35 -5.76 -3.29
CA LEU A 221 14.40 -5.28 -4.20
C LEU A 221 13.99 -3.98 -4.89
N LEU A 222 12.77 -3.93 -5.43
CA LEU A 222 12.24 -2.73 -6.07
C LEU A 222 12.07 -1.58 -5.07
N PHE A 223 11.62 -1.87 -3.84
CA PHE A 223 11.51 -0.89 -2.77
C PHE A 223 12.86 -0.26 -2.40
N ILE A 224 13.91 -1.06 -2.23
CA ILE A 224 15.27 -0.57 -1.93
C ILE A 224 15.77 0.34 -3.06
N LEU A 225 15.65 -0.14 -4.31
CA LEU A 225 16.08 0.61 -5.49
C LEU A 225 15.35 1.95 -5.61
N LEU A 226 14.02 1.94 -5.52
CA LEU A 226 13.22 3.15 -5.66
C LEU A 226 13.43 4.10 -4.48
N SER A 227 13.59 3.60 -3.25
CA SER A 227 13.88 4.43 -2.07
C SER A 227 15.21 5.18 -2.23
N TYR A 228 16.25 4.49 -2.72
CA TYR A 228 17.54 5.12 -3.01
C TYR A 228 17.42 6.21 -4.09
N LEU A 229 16.72 5.92 -5.19
CA LEU A 229 16.52 6.89 -6.28
C LEU A 229 15.70 8.10 -5.83
N ALA A 230 14.61 7.88 -5.10
CA ALA A 230 13.74 8.92 -4.57
C ALA A 230 14.51 9.86 -3.62
N ALA A 231 15.30 9.30 -2.69
CA ALA A 231 16.12 10.05 -1.75
C ALA A 231 17.24 10.84 -2.44
N ARG A 232 17.91 10.25 -3.43
CA ARG A 232 18.93 10.94 -4.23
C ARG A 232 18.33 12.08 -5.05
N SER A 233 17.16 11.86 -5.65
CA SER A 233 16.44 12.89 -6.39
C SER A 233 15.98 14.03 -5.48
N PHE A 234 15.49 13.72 -4.27
CA PHE A 234 15.05 14.72 -3.29
C PHE A 234 16.20 15.65 -2.92
N LYS A 235 17.36 15.09 -2.54
CA LYS A 235 18.56 15.86 -2.20
C LYS A 235 18.96 16.83 -3.31
N LYS A 236 19.01 16.37 -4.56
CA LYS A 236 19.36 17.22 -5.72
C LYS A 236 18.36 18.35 -5.94
N GLN A 237 17.06 18.06 -5.84
CA GLN A 237 16.00 19.03 -6.09
C GLN A 237 15.97 20.14 -5.04
N VAL A 238 16.04 19.77 -3.77
CA VAL A 238 15.98 20.73 -2.67
C VAL A 238 17.20 21.66 -2.66
N ILE A 239 18.40 21.13 -2.99
CA ILE A 239 19.61 21.97 -3.14
C ILE A 239 19.51 22.91 -4.35
N LYS A 240 18.98 22.45 -5.49
CA LYS A 240 18.84 23.28 -6.69
C LYS A 240 17.87 24.45 -6.49
N ASN A 241 16.87 24.28 -5.63
CA ASN A 241 15.79 25.25 -5.39
C ASN A 241 16.01 26.11 -4.13
N ALA A 242 17.15 25.94 -3.46
CA ALA A 242 17.61 26.77 -2.33
C ALA A 242 18.26 28.05 -2.85
#